data_AF-A0A1J5RA11-F1
#
_entry.id   AF-A0A1J5RA11-F1
#
_cell.length_a   1.000
_cell.length_b   1.000
_cell.length_c   1.000
_cell.angle_alpha   90.00
_cell.angle_beta   90.00
_cell.angle_gamma   90.00
#
_symmetry.space_group_name_H-M   'P 1'
#
loop_
_entity.id
_entity.type
_entity.pdbx_description
1 polymer ?
#
loop_
_entity_poly.entity_id
_entity_poly.type
_entity_poly.pdbx_seq_one_letter_code
_entity_poly.pdbx_strand_id
1 'polypeptide(L)'
;MPGIEVSNGNGETGMAAHVAAELAGAGLPVRRLTNRKPYTHRVSRIVYRAGWRAAALRLRAALPGDVLVEPAHAPLRRDIDLRLLLGRDMLPAPEVSRPPA
;
A
#
# COMPACT_ATOMS: atom_id res chain seq x y z
N MET A 1 -16.36 -4.73 3.77
CA MET A 1 -15.14 -3.89 3.70
C MET A 1 -14.14 -4.59 2.79
N PRO A 2 -13.39 -3.88 1.92
CA PRO A 2 -12.43 -4.50 1.01
C PRO A 2 -11.29 -5.17 1.77
N GLY A 3 -10.83 -6.33 1.30
CA GLY A 3 -9.56 -6.88 1.76
C GLY A 3 -8.37 -6.12 1.15
N ILE A 4 -7.63 -5.38 1.98
CA ILE A 4 -6.45 -4.64 1.53
C ILE A 4 -5.18 -5.45 1.85
N GLU A 5 -4.34 -5.65 0.83
CA GLU A 5 -2.98 -6.18 0.98
C GLU A 5 -1.98 -5.07 0.70
N VAL A 6 -0.97 -4.90 1.55
CA VAL A 6 0.17 -4.02 1.29
C VAL A 6 1.38 -4.88 0.95
N SER A 7 2.01 -4.58 -0.18
CA SER A 7 3.16 -5.30 -0.71
C SER A 7 4.35 -4.36 -0.79
N ASN A 8 5.40 -4.67 -0.03
CA ASN A 8 6.63 -3.90 -0.06
C ASN A 8 7.46 -4.29 -1.28
N GLY A 9 7.56 -3.37 -2.24
CA GLY A 9 8.39 -3.47 -3.43
C GLY A 9 9.62 -2.57 -3.40
N ASN A 10 9.92 -1.89 -2.28
CA ASN A 10 11.06 -0.98 -2.17
C ASN A 10 12.29 -1.64 -1.51
N GLY A 11 12.08 -2.65 -0.66
CA GLY A 11 13.18 -3.35 0.01
C GLY A 11 13.62 -2.72 1.33
N GLU A 12 12.96 -1.64 1.76
CA GLU A 12 13.09 -1.12 3.12
C GLU A 12 12.20 -1.89 4.08
N THR A 13 12.82 -2.58 5.04
CA THR A 13 12.11 -3.28 6.11
C THR A 13 11.27 -2.30 6.92
N GLY A 14 9.98 -2.61 7.12
CA GLY A 14 9.08 -1.81 7.95
C GLY A 14 8.15 -0.84 7.20
N MET A 15 8.41 -0.52 5.93
CA MET A 15 7.58 0.42 5.18
C MET A 15 6.11 -0.04 5.03
N ALA A 16 5.91 -1.32 4.71
CA ALA A 16 4.56 -1.88 4.64
C ALA A 16 3.81 -1.79 5.97
N ALA A 17 4.50 -2.00 7.10
CA ALA A 17 3.89 -1.92 8.42
C ALA A 17 3.52 -0.46 8.78
N HIS A 18 4.38 0.50 8.45
CA HIS A 18 4.11 1.92 8.65
C HIS A 18 2.87 2.37 7.86
N VAL A 19 2.82 2.08 6.56
CA VAL A 19 1.66 2.42 5.72
C VAL A 19 0.41 1.68 6.19
N ALA A 20 0.53 0.44 6.67
CA ALA A 20 -0.60 -0.28 7.23
C ALA A 20 -1.14 0.37 8.51
N ALA A 21 -0.28 0.94 9.35
CA ALA A 21 -0.68 1.67 10.55
C ALA A 21 -1.41 2.98 10.19
N GLU A 22 -0.89 3.74 9.23
CA GLU A 22 -1.54 4.95 8.70
C GLU A 22 -2.94 4.64 8.13
N LEU A 23 -3.04 3.57 7.32
CA LEU A 23 -4.31 3.13 6.74
C LEU A 23 -5.30 2.65 7.82
N ALA A 24 -4.81 1.96 8.85
CA ALA A 24 -5.64 1.56 9.98
C ALA A 24 -6.19 2.80 10.74
N GLY A 25 -5.38 3.84 10.93
CA GLY A 25 -5.81 5.11 11.49
C GLY A 25 -6.88 5.83 10.65
N ALA A 26 -6.84 5.67 9.33
CA ALA A 26 -7.84 6.18 8.39
C ALA A 26 -9.11 5.31 8.27
N GLY A 27 -9.24 4.24 9.05
CA GLY A 27 -10.39 3.32 9.00
C GLY A 27 -10.36 2.32 7.84
N LEU A 28 -9.18 2.11 7.24
CA LEU A 28 -8.93 1.16 6.16
C LEU A 28 -8.00 0.04 6.66
N PRO A 29 -8.52 -0.96 7.40
CA PRO A 29 -7.67 -2.00 7.98
C PRO A 29 -6.99 -2.85 6.90
N VAL A 30 -5.67 -2.93 6.99
CA VAL A 30 -4.87 -3.81 6.11
C VAL A 30 -4.98 -5.25 6.62
N ARG A 31 -5.36 -6.16 5.73
CA ARG A 31 -5.50 -7.59 6.05
C ARG A 31 -4.19 -8.34 6.01
N ARG A 32 -3.26 -7.90 5.15
CA ARG A 32 -2.03 -8.64 4.93
C ARG A 32 -0.88 -7.75 4.50
N LEU A 33 0.29 -8.06 5.04
CA LEU A 33 1.56 -7.51 4.62
C LEU A 33 2.33 -8.58 3.84
N THR A 34 2.85 -8.21 2.68
CA THR A 34 3.66 -9.08 1.83
C THR A 34 4.92 -8.34 1.39
N ASN A 35 5.98 -9.08 1.10
CA ASN A 35 7.19 -8.54 0.48
C ASN A 35 7.28 -9.12 -0.94
N ARG A 36 7.31 -8.27 -1.97
CA ARG A 36 7.43 -8.72 -3.37
C ARG A 36 8.70 -8.14 -3.98
N LYS A 37 9.62 -9.03 -4.35
CA LYS A 37 10.70 -8.75 -5.28
C LYS A 37 10.12 -8.77 -6.71
N PRO A 38 10.63 -7.99 -7.68
CA PRO A 38 11.86 -7.18 -7.65
C PRO A 38 11.67 -5.76 -7.11
N TYR A 39 12.72 -5.22 -6.50
CA TYR A 39 12.75 -3.89 -5.88
C TYR A 39 12.90 -2.72 -6.87
N THR A 40 12.23 -2.82 -8.02
CA THR A 40 12.42 -1.91 -9.16
C THR A 40 11.30 -0.90 -9.33
N HIS A 41 10.25 -0.97 -8.50
CA HIS A 41 9.09 -0.10 -8.59
C HIS A 41 9.43 1.29 -8.02
N ARG A 42 9.68 2.25 -8.93
CA ARG A 42 9.92 3.65 -8.56
C ARG A 42 8.68 4.35 -8.01
N VAL A 43 7.50 3.96 -8.47
CA VAL A 43 6.21 4.60 -8.17
C VAL A 43 5.27 3.58 -7.54
N SER A 44 4.56 3.99 -6.50
CA SER A 44 3.59 3.19 -5.77
C SER A 44 2.32 2.99 -6.60
N ARG A 45 1.71 1.81 -6.49
CA ARG A 45 0.56 1.42 -7.30
C ARG A 45 -0.49 0.70 -6.49
N ILE A 46 -1.76 1.02 -6.72
CA ILE A 46 -2.91 0.30 -6.19
C ILE A 46 -3.49 -0.55 -7.31
N VAL A 47 -3.43 -1.85 -7.12
CA VAL A 47 -4.03 -2.84 -7.99
C VAL A 47 -5.37 -3.28 -7.40
N TYR A 48 -6.45 -3.19 -8.17
CA TYR A 48 -7.80 -3.52 -7.68
C TYR A 48 -8.47 -4.65 -8.46
N ARG A 49 -9.25 -5.48 -7.77
CA ARG A 49 -10.14 -6.47 -8.40
C ARG A 49 -11.29 -5.75 -9.09
N ALA A 50 -11.74 -6.27 -10.24
CA ALA A 50 -12.92 -5.76 -10.94
C ALA A 50 -14.11 -5.56 -9.97
N GLY A 51 -14.76 -4.39 -10.05
CA GLY A 51 -15.81 -3.97 -9.11
C GLY A 51 -15.32 -3.10 -7.94
N TRP A 52 -14.02 -3.06 -7.64
CA TRP A 52 -13.47 -2.32 -6.49
C TRP A 52 -12.76 -1.01 -6.84
N ARG A 53 -12.92 -0.50 -8.08
CA ARG A 53 -12.28 0.74 -8.53
C ARG A 53 -12.56 1.94 -7.62
N ALA A 54 -13.79 2.09 -7.16
CA ALA A 54 -14.16 3.19 -6.26
C ALA A 54 -13.41 3.12 -4.91
N ALA A 55 -13.23 1.92 -4.36
CA ALA A 55 -12.47 1.72 -3.13
C ALA A 55 -10.97 1.98 -3.36
N ALA A 56 -10.44 1.61 -4.53
CA ALA A 56 -9.06 1.90 -4.92
C ALA A 56 -8.78 3.42 -5.00
N LEU A 57 -9.72 4.19 -5.55
CA LEU A 57 -9.61 5.65 -5.61
C LEU A 57 -9.69 6.30 -4.22
N ARG A 58 -10.54 5.78 -3.32
CA ARG A 58 -10.56 6.22 -1.92
C ARG A 58 -9.25 5.92 -1.21
N LEU A 59 -8.69 4.74 -1.44
CA LEU A 59 -7.38 4.37 -0.91
C LEU A 59 -6.27 5.30 -1.43
N ARG A 60 -6.27 5.63 -2.72
CA ARG A 60 -5.34 6.62 -3.30
C ARG A 60 -5.46 7.97 -2.60
N ALA A 61 -6.68 8.45 -2.37
CA ALA A 61 -6.91 9.74 -1.72
C ALA A 61 -6.44 9.79 -0.25
N ALA A 62 -6.33 8.64 0.41
CA ALA A 62 -5.82 8.52 1.78
C ALA A 62 -4.29 8.40 1.85
N LEU A 63 -3.61 8.22 0.71
CA LEU A 63 -2.16 8.04 0.66
C LEU A 63 -1.47 9.32 0.19
N PRO A 64 -0.31 9.66 0.77
CA PRO A 64 0.53 10.73 0.24
C PRO A 64 1.23 10.30 -1.06
N GLY A 65 1.39 11.25 -1.99
CA GLY A 65 2.15 11.07 -3.22
C GLY A 65 1.33 10.58 -4.43
N ASP A 66 2.02 10.43 -5.56
CA ASP A 66 1.42 10.02 -6.83
C ASP A 66 1.30 8.50 -6.95
N VAL A 67 0.32 7.93 -6.24
CA VAL A 67 0.00 6.51 -6.33
C VAL A 67 -0.85 6.22 -7.56
N LEU A 68 -0.35 5.37 -8.47
CA LEU A 68 -1.08 4.95 -9.66
C LEU A 68 -2.19 3.96 -9.30
N VAL A 69 -3.32 3.98 -10.00
CA VAL A 69 -4.44 3.06 -9.76
C VAL A 69 -4.73 2.27 -11.03
N GLU A 70 -4.54 0.95 -10.96
CA GLU A 70 -4.65 0.05 -12.11
C GLU A 70 -5.49 -1.20 -11.79
N PRO A 71 -6.26 -1.73 -12.75
CA PRO A 71 -6.98 -2.97 -12.55
C PRO A 71 -6.02 -4.16 -12.44
N ALA A 72 -6.40 -5.18 -11.66
CA ALA A 72 -5.65 -6.41 -11.54
C ALA A 72 -5.65 -7.19 -12.87
N HIS A 73 -4.49 -7.26 -13.53
CA HIS A 73 -4.28 -8.06 -14.74
C HIS A 73 -4.27 -9.57 -14.44
N ALA A 74 -3.92 -9.96 -13.22
CA ALA A 74 -3.96 -11.33 -12.72
C ALA A 74 -4.92 -11.43 -11.53
N PRO A 75 -5.56 -12.60 -11.29
CA PRO A 75 -6.45 -12.76 -10.17
C PRO A 75 -5.73 -12.48 -8.84
N LEU A 76 -6.22 -11.48 -8.10
CA LEU A 76 -5.86 -11.31 -6.69
C LEU A 76 -6.37 -12.50 -5.88
N ARG A 77 -5.71 -12.82 -4.76
CA ARG A 77 -6.15 -13.89 -3.86
C ARG A 77 -7.61 -13.64 -3.45
N ARG A 78 -8.39 -14.71 -3.22
CA ARG A 78 -9.83 -14.61 -2.92
C ARG A 78 -10.17 -13.61 -1.82
N ASP A 79 -9.32 -13.51 -0.81
CA ASP A 79 -9.43 -12.66 0.37
C ASP A 79 -8.95 -11.20 0.19
N ILE A 80 -8.41 -10.87 -0.99
CA ILE A 80 -7.83 -9.56 -1.32
C ILE A 80 -8.59 -8.93 -2.49
N ASP A 81 -9.07 -7.72 -2.26
CA ASP A 81 -9.78 -6.90 -3.25
C ASP A 81 -8.92 -5.76 -3.77
N LEU A 82 -8.00 -5.27 -2.94
CA LEU A 82 -7.06 -4.18 -3.23
C LEU A 82 -5.65 -4.60 -2.80
N ARG A 83 -4.66 -4.35 -3.66
CA ARG A 83 -3.25 -4.52 -3.35
C ARG A 83 -2.52 -3.20 -3.55
N LEU A 84 -1.93 -2.66 -2.51
CA LEU A 84 -1.01 -1.53 -2.57
C LEU A 84 0.41 -2.05 -2.73
N LEU A 85 1.04 -1.78 -3.86
CA LEU A 85 2.47 -1.99 -4.08
C LEU A 85 3.21 -0.70 -3.76
N LEU A 86 4.08 -0.77 -2.77
CA LEU A 86 4.88 0.36 -2.31
C LEU A 86 6.16 0.46 -3.13
N GLY A 87 6.34 1.62 -3.76
CA GLY A 87 7.54 1.99 -4.50
C GLY A 87 8.50 2.86 -3.69
N ARG A 88 9.54 3.34 -4.36
CA ARG A 88 10.56 4.26 -3.81
C ARG A 88 10.07 5.69 -3.59
N ASP A 89 8.93 6.04 -4.15
CA ASP A 89 8.26 7.34 -4.00
C ASP A 89 7.59 7.51 -2.63
N MET A 90 7.13 6.40 -2.03
CA MET A 90 6.75 6.36 -0.63
C MET A 90 8.00 6.18 0.22
N LEU A 91 8.84 7.22 0.27
CA LEU A 91 9.81 7.37 1.33
C LEU A 91 9.05 7.75 2.60
N PRO A 92 9.45 7.23 3.77
CA PRO A 92 8.97 7.82 4.99
C PRO A 92 9.48 9.27 4.98
N ALA A 93 8.68 10.20 5.50
CA ALA A 93 9.29 11.44 5.97
C ALA A 93 10.46 11.03 6.88
N PRO A 94 11.65 11.65 6.78
CA PRO A 94 12.78 11.28 7.61
C PRO A 94 12.27 11.19 9.04
N GLU A 95 12.48 10.03 9.67
CA GLU A 95 12.09 9.79 11.04
C GLU A 95 12.83 10.83 11.87
N VAL A 96 12.19 11.99 12.09
CA VAL A 96 12.74 13.02 12.98
C VAL A 96 12.70 12.37 14.34
N SER A 97 13.90 11.93 14.74
CA SER A 97 14.29 11.52 16.09
C SER A 97 13.22 11.91 17.10
N ARG A 98 12.42 10.94 17.54
CA ARG A 98 11.86 11.05 18.88
C ARG A 98 13.07 10.94 19.81
N PRO A 99 13.44 11.99 20.56
CA PRO A 99 14.42 11.81 21.60
C PRO A 99 13.87 10.78 22.60
N PRO A 100 14.70 9.88 23.15
CA PRO A 100 14.28 9.03 24.24
C PRO A 100 13.86 9.91 25.42
N ALA A 101 12.71 9.57 26.00
CA ALA A 101 12.23 10.14 27.27
C ALA A 101 13.09 9.65 28.44
#